data_AF-A0A0R0CIX3-F1
#
_entry.id   AF-A0A0R0CIX3-F1
#
_cell.length_a   1.000
_cell.length_b   1.000
_cell.length_c   1.000
_cell.angle_alpha   90.00
_cell.angle_beta   90.00
_cell.angle_gamma   90.00
#
_symmetry.space_group_name_H-M   'P 1'
#
loop_
_entity.id
_entity.type
_entity.pdbx_description
1 polymer ?
#
loop_
_entity_poly.entity_id
_entity_poly.type
_entity_poly.pdbx_seq_one_letter_code
_entity_poly.pdbx_strand_id
1 'polypeptide(L)'
;MSDNGTDFLDDMTQPLVATETPEKPEPEQPEAVVETVDTPPEAPAPEVTTTPEPKEEQAVPYAAMKAERDKRQALERELSELRAAQPQQPAPEFFDAPEQHMQALEQRATQRLYAALEEQARVVHPDYDEVFEEVKAAAEGNPAIQQRIFSSANPALAAYQIGKQLREFKRMEDPVKYRAEIEAEVRTKLEAELKAKEQARAAADAAIPPDMTQSRNAAGQFAPSDSDVFDDLFNK
;
A
#
# COMPACT_ATOMS: atom_id res chain seq x y z
N MET A 1 56.68 4.82 -32.62
CA MET A 1 55.51 5.36 -31.88
C MET A 1 54.43 4.33 -32.03
N SER A 2 53.95 3.85 -30.89
CA SER A 2 53.24 2.60 -30.71
C SER A 2 51.81 2.62 -31.28
N ASP A 3 51.44 1.52 -31.93
CA ASP A 3 50.07 1.09 -32.16
C ASP A 3 49.35 0.93 -30.81
N ASN A 4 48.26 1.67 -30.62
CA ASN A 4 47.26 1.41 -29.59
C ASN A 4 45.94 1.07 -30.30
N GLY A 5 45.89 -0.12 -30.89
CA GLY A 5 44.65 -0.80 -31.21
C GLY A 5 44.19 -1.57 -29.98
N THR A 6 43.53 -0.90 -29.03
CA THR A 6 42.68 -1.58 -28.04
C THR A 6 41.33 -1.79 -28.68
N ASP A 7 41.19 -2.95 -29.28
CA ASP A 7 39.98 -3.50 -29.87
C ASP A 7 38.95 -3.73 -28.76
N PHE A 8 37.79 -3.08 -28.87
CA PHE A 8 36.67 -3.17 -27.92
C PHE A 8 36.07 -4.59 -27.83
N LEU A 9 36.49 -5.49 -28.72
CA LEU A 9 36.05 -6.89 -28.79
C LEU A 9 36.83 -7.86 -27.89
N ASP A 10 37.91 -7.43 -27.25
CA ASP A 10 38.73 -8.30 -26.36
C ASP A 10 38.28 -8.26 -24.87
N ASP A 11 37.28 -7.44 -24.53
CA ASP A 11 36.71 -7.33 -23.16
C ASP A 11 35.42 -8.15 -22.96
N MET A 12 34.95 -8.89 -23.98
CA MET A 12 33.74 -9.73 -23.89
C MET A 12 34.00 -11.24 -23.93
N THR A 13 35.25 -11.68 -23.79
CA THR A 13 35.62 -13.11 -23.87
C THR A 13 36.45 -13.59 -22.68
N GLN A 14 36.15 -13.12 -21.46
CA GLN A 14 36.60 -13.81 -20.25
C GLN A 14 35.72 -15.06 -19.97
N PRO A 15 36.32 -16.25 -19.88
CA PRO A 15 35.58 -17.48 -19.58
C PRO A 15 35.34 -17.66 -18.07
N LEU A 16 34.13 -18.12 -17.78
CA LEU A 16 33.68 -18.92 -16.64
C LEU A 16 34.79 -19.50 -15.75
N VAL A 17 34.85 -19.06 -14.49
CA VAL A 17 35.39 -19.86 -13.39
C VAL A 17 34.25 -20.20 -12.45
N ALA A 18 33.95 -21.50 -12.44
CA ALA A 18 33.07 -22.16 -11.51
C ALA A 18 33.69 -22.19 -10.10
N THR A 19 32.86 -21.97 -9.08
CA THR A 19 33.03 -22.57 -7.76
C THR A 19 31.69 -23.15 -7.33
N GLU A 20 31.72 -24.47 -7.15
CA GLU A 20 30.71 -25.39 -6.62
C GLU A 20 30.19 -24.91 -5.23
N THR A 21 28.86 -24.78 -5.02
CA THR A 21 27.94 -25.73 -4.32
C THR A 21 28.23 -25.99 -2.83
N PRO A 22 27.23 -26.30 -1.98
CA PRO A 22 26.04 -25.56 -1.55
C PRO A 22 25.97 -25.43 0.00
N GLU A 23 25.23 -24.46 0.53
CA GLU A 23 24.80 -24.50 1.94
C GLU A 23 23.26 -24.48 2.02
N LYS A 24 22.74 -25.60 2.50
CA LYS A 24 21.34 -25.89 2.81
C LYS A 24 21.14 -25.68 4.31
N PRO A 25 20.10 -24.95 4.71
CA PRO A 25 19.21 -25.47 5.76
C PRO A 25 17.75 -25.35 5.26
N GLU A 26 17.12 -26.48 4.95
CA GLU A 26 16.21 -27.21 5.85
C GLU A 26 14.77 -26.63 5.80
N PRO A 27 13.81 -27.36 5.22
CA PRO A 27 12.41 -26.97 5.18
C PRO A 27 11.71 -27.37 6.48
N GLU A 28 11.17 -26.39 7.21
CA GLU A 28 10.21 -26.66 8.28
C GLU A 28 8.88 -27.13 7.67
N GLN A 29 8.54 -28.39 7.93
CA GLN A 29 7.20 -28.93 7.75
C GLN A 29 6.26 -28.44 8.86
N PRO A 30 4.94 -28.36 8.58
CA PRO A 30 3.94 -27.86 9.52
C PRO A 30 3.62 -28.90 10.61
N GLU A 31 3.72 -28.49 11.87
CA GLU A 31 3.17 -29.26 12.99
C GLU A 31 1.64 -29.19 12.99
N ALA A 32 1.04 -30.36 12.82
CA ALA A 32 -0.35 -30.61 13.11
C ALA A 32 -0.59 -30.57 14.62
N VAL A 33 -1.49 -29.68 15.08
CA VAL A 33 -2.12 -29.78 16.40
C VAL A 33 -3.57 -30.21 16.19
N VAL A 34 -3.79 -31.51 16.37
CA VAL A 34 -5.09 -32.13 16.64
C VAL A 34 -5.22 -32.23 18.16
N GLU A 35 -6.47 -32.20 18.65
CA GLU A 35 -6.88 -32.49 20.03
C GLU A 35 -6.54 -31.36 21.04
N THR A 36 -7.46 -30.84 21.83
CA THR A 36 -8.48 -31.51 22.62
C THR A 36 -9.65 -30.58 22.93
N VAL A 37 -10.87 -31.10 22.79
CA VAL A 37 -12.07 -30.61 23.45
C VAL A 37 -11.89 -30.83 24.95
N ASP A 38 -11.80 -29.76 25.72
CA ASP A 38 -11.78 -29.81 27.18
C ASP A 38 -13.01 -29.07 27.73
N THR A 39 -14.05 -29.84 28.03
CA THR A 39 -15.17 -29.44 28.90
C THR A 39 -14.76 -29.63 30.35
N PRO A 40 -14.85 -28.58 31.19
CA PRO A 40 -15.33 -28.79 32.57
C PRO A 40 -16.17 -27.59 33.09
N PRO A 41 -16.75 -27.63 34.29
CA PRO A 41 -18.03 -28.26 34.62
C PRO A 41 -19.09 -27.25 35.14
N GLU A 42 -20.32 -27.74 35.21
CA GLU A 42 -21.52 -27.10 35.74
C GLU A 42 -21.50 -26.99 37.29
N ALA A 43 -21.76 -25.78 37.82
CA ALA A 43 -22.26 -25.51 39.18
C ALA A 43 -22.81 -24.05 39.24
N PRO A 44 -23.70 -23.69 40.18
CA PRO A 44 -25.07 -23.29 39.87
C PRO A 44 -25.34 -21.77 39.95
N ALA A 45 -26.50 -21.41 39.39
CA ALA A 45 -27.08 -20.08 39.27
C ALA A 45 -27.06 -19.19 40.54
N PRO A 46 -26.99 -17.86 40.34
CA PRO A 46 -27.84 -16.93 41.05
C PRO A 46 -28.92 -16.40 40.09
N GLU A 47 -30.18 -16.56 40.51
CA GLU A 47 -31.34 -15.92 39.93
C GLU A 47 -31.11 -14.40 39.86
N VAL A 48 -31.01 -13.87 38.64
CA VAL A 48 -31.25 -12.46 38.36
C VAL A 48 -32.41 -12.39 37.39
N THR A 49 -33.53 -11.94 37.92
CA THR A 49 -34.71 -11.48 37.18
C THR A 49 -34.31 -10.47 36.11
N THR A 50 -34.21 -10.92 34.87
CA THR A 50 -34.41 -10.06 33.70
C THR A 50 -35.38 -10.77 32.77
N THR A 51 -36.59 -10.23 32.71
CA THR A 51 -37.58 -10.43 31.65
C THR A 51 -36.90 -10.72 30.31
N PRO A 52 -37.28 -11.78 29.57
CA PRO A 52 -36.77 -11.96 28.23
C PRO A 52 -37.38 -10.86 27.36
N GLU A 53 -36.61 -9.81 27.05
CA GLU A 53 -36.84 -9.07 25.82
C GLU A 53 -36.73 -10.09 24.69
N PRO A 54 -37.77 -10.25 23.85
CA PRO A 54 -37.65 -11.09 22.69
C PRO A 54 -36.56 -10.48 21.81
N LYS A 55 -35.44 -11.21 21.65
CA LYS A 55 -34.62 -11.03 20.46
C LYS A 55 -35.57 -11.30 19.30
N GLU A 56 -36.05 -10.23 18.67
CA GLU A 56 -36.69 -10.32 17.38
C GLU A 56 -35.65 -10.93 16.45
N GLU A 57 -35.71 -12.25 16.28
CA GLU A 57 -35.10 -12.93 15.17
C GLU A 57 -35.55 -12.15 13.94
N GLN A 58 -34.60 -11.49 13.28
CA GLN A 58 -34.83 -10.70 12.09
C GLN A 58 -35.17 -11.67 10.97
N ALA A 59 -36.38 -12.24 11.04
CA ALA A 59 -36.90 -13.25 10.16
C ALA A 59 -37.16 -12.55 8.82
N VAL A 60 -36.24 -12.73 7.89
CA VAL A 60 -36.42 -12.25 6.52
C VAL A 60 -37.74 -12.84 6.02
N PRO A 61 -38.73 -12.00 5.66
CA PRO A 61 -40.04 -12.50 5.32
C PRO A 61 -39.92 -13.45 4.12
N TYR A 62 -40.61 -14.59 4.19
CA TYR A 62 -40.55 -15.64 3.15
C TYR A 62 -40.80 -15.10 1.73
N ALA A 63 -41.61 -14.05 1.60
CA ALA A 63 -41.84 -13.34 0.34
C ALA A 63 -40.57 -12.67 -0.23
N ALA A 64 -39.72 -12.08 0.62
CA ALA A 64 -38.44 -11.48 0.20
C ALA A 64 -37.45 -12.56 -0.24
N MET A 65 -37.38 -13.70 0.46
CA MET A 65 -36.55 -14.84 0.08
C MET A 65 -36.98 -15.42 -1.29
N LYS A 66 -38.29 -15.51 -1.54
CA LYS A 66 -38.81 -15.95 -2.83
C LYS A 66 -38.48 -14.95 -3.94
N ALA A 67 -38.65 -13.66 -3.69
CA ALA A 67 -38.30 -12.61 -4.65
C ALA A 67 -36.79 -12.59 -4.99
N GLU A 68 -35.92 -12.87 -4.03
CA GLU A 68 -34.47 -12.98 -4.27
C GLU A 68 -34.13 -14.21 -5.11
N ARG A 69 -34.72 -15.37 -4.79
CA ARG A 69 -34.56 -16.59 -5.61
C ARG A 69 -35.08 -16.41 -7.03
N ASP A 70 -36.25 -15.81 -7.21
CA ASP A 70 -36.85 -15.58 -8.51
C ASP A 70 -35.98 -14.63 -9.36
N LYS A 71 -35.41 -13.58 -8.75
CA LYS A 71 -34.42 -12.70 -9.40
C LYS A 71 -33.16 -13.45 -9.81
N ARG A 72 -32.61 -14.29 -8.93
CA ARG A 72 -31.42 -15.09 -9.25
C ARG A 72 -31.67 -16.04 -10.41
N GLN A 73 -32.83 -16.72 -10.41
CA GLN A 73 -33.22 -17.61 -11.51
C GLN A 73 -33.43 -16.86 -12.81
N ALA A 74 -34.03 -15.66 -12.78
CA ALA A 74 -34.19 -14.83 -13.96
C ALA A 74 -32.83 -14.41 -14.54
N LEU A 75 -31.91 -13.92 -13.70
CA LEU A 75 -30.56 -13.56 -14.12
C LEU A 75 -29.76 -14.76 -14.65
N GLU A 76 -29.90 -15.93 -14.03
CA GLU A 76 -29.25 -17.15 -14.50
C GLU A 76 -29.79 -17.59 -15.87
N ARG A 77 -31.11 -17.47 -16.10
CA ARG A 77 -31.71 -17.71 -17.42
C ARG A 77 -31.20 -16.73 -18.46
N GLU A 78 -31.22 -15.43 -18.17
CA GLU A 78 -30.71 -14.40 -19.06
C GLU A 78 -29.22 -14.62 -19.39
N LEU A 79 -28.39 -14.95 -18.40
CA LEU A 79 -26.98 -15.29 -18.61
C LEU A 79 -26.83 -16.56 -19.46
N SER A 80 -27.67 -17.57 -19.24
CA SER A 80 -27.63 -18.80 -20.04
C SER A 80 -28.08 -18.57 -21.48
N GLU A 81 -29.10 -17.74 -21.69
CA GLU A 81 -29.62 -17.36 -23.00
C GLU A 81 -28.59 -16.52 -23.76
N LEU A 82 -27.96 -15.55 -23.11
CA LEU A 82 -26.86 -14.76 -23.70
C LEU A 82 -25.65 -15.64 -24.06
N ARG A 83 -25.32 -16.61 -23.20
CA ARG A 83 -24.21 -17.54 -23.45
C ARG A 83 -24.52 -18.54 -24.56
N ALA A 84 -25.78 -18.95 -24.69
CA ALA A 84 -26.25 -19.78 -25.79
C ALA A 84 -26.40 -19.00 -27.10
N ALA A 85 -26.74 -17.70 -27.01
CA ALA A 85 -26.87 -16.80 -28.15
C ALA A 85 -25.51 -16.29 -28.66
N GLN A 86 -24.45 -16.34 -27.85
CA GLN A 86 -23.09 -16.14 -28.34
C GLN A 86 -22.65 -17.42 -29.07
N PRO A 87 -22.50 -17.40 -30.42
CA PRO A 87 -21.84 -18.49 -31.08
C PRO A 87 -20.42 -18.59 -30.52
N GLN A 88 -20.11 -19.69 -29.84
CA GLN A 88 -18.73 -20.06 -29.58
C GLN A 88 -18.10 -20.31 -30.95
N GLN A 89 -17.51 -19.26 -31.53
CA GLN A 89 -16.74 -19.44 -32.74
C GLN A 89 -15.62 -20.42 -32.40
N PRO A 90 -15.51 -21.55 -33.13
CA PRO A 90 -14.42 -22.48 -32.91
C PRO A 90 -13.11 -21.69 -33.04
N ALA A 91 -12.17 -21.91 -32.11
CA ALA A 91 -10.86 -21.32 -32.24
C ALA A 91 -10.30 -21.71 -33.62
N PRO A 92 -9.72 -20.78 -34.39
CA PRO A 92 -9.20 -21.10 -35.71
C PRO A 92 -8.19 -22.24 -35.58
N GLU A 93 -8.49 -23.38 -36.22
CA GLU A 93 -7.60 -24.53 -36.24
C GLU A 93 -6.31 -24.17 -36.97
N PHE A 94 -5.17 -24.62 -36.46
CA PHE A 94 -3.86 -24.25 -37.01
C PHE A 94 -3.71 -24.63 -38.49
N PHE A 95 -4.30 -25.75 -38.91
CA PHE A 95 -4.17 -26.27 -40.27
C PHE A 95 -5.06 -25.53 -41.29
N ASP A 96 -6.20 -24.99 -40.86
CA ASP A 96 -7.14 -24.31 -41.75
C ASP A 96 -6.82 -22.81 -41.90
N ALA A 97 -6.32 -22.18 -40.83
CA ALA A 97 -5.99 -20.75 -40.81
C ALA A 97 -4.81 -20.47 -39.85
N PRO A 98 -3.56 -20.78 -40.26
CA PRO A 98 -2.38 -20.69 -39.39
C PRO A 98 -2.14 -19.26 -38.88
N GLU A 99 -2.35 -18.23 -39.70
CA GLU A 99 -2.18 -16.83 -39.30
C GLU A 99 -3.17 -16.41 -38.20
N GLN A 100 -4.44 -16.81 -38.32
CA GLN A 100 -5.46 -16.50 -37.32
C GLN A 100 -5.23 -17.25 -36.01
N HIS A 101 -4.80 -18.51 -36.10
CA HIS A 101 -4.38 -19.27 -34.92
C HIS A 101 -3.22 -18.59 -34.19
N MET A 102 -2.20 -18.12 -34.92
CA MET A 102 -1.06 -17.42 -34.32
C MET A 102 -1.47 -16.10 -33.67
N GLN A 103 -2.32 -15.29 -34.31
CA GLN A 103 -2.87 -14.07 -33.71
C GLN A 103 -3.69 -14.36 -32.45
N ALA A 104 -4.52 -15.40 -32.45
CA ALA A 104 -5.28 -15.81 -31.27
C ALA A 104 -4.36 -16.27 -30.12
N LEU A 105 -3.27 -16.97 -30.44
CA LEU A 105 -2.25 -17.37 -29.47
C LEU A 105 -1.55 -16.15 -28.86
N GLU A 106 -1.14 -15.20 -29.70
CA GLU A 106 -0.49 -13.96 -29.30
C GLU A 106 -1.41 -13.11 -28.41
N GLN A 107 -2.67 -12.92 -28.81
CA GLN A 107 -3.65 -12.20 -28.00
C GLN A 107 -3.86 -12.86 -26.63
N ARG A 108 -3.95 -14.20 -26.57
CA ARG A 108 -4.05 -14.93 -25.30
C ARG A 108 -2.81 -14.76 -24.44
N ALA A 109 -1.62 -14.79 -25.03
CA ALA A 109 -0.37 -14.57 -24.32
C ALA A 109 -0.30 -13.14 -23.75
N THR A 110 -0.64 -12.13 -24.56
CA THR A 110 -0.69 -10.73 -24.16
C THR A 110 -1.72 -10.48 -23.07
N GLN A 111 -2.92 -11.07 -23.14
CA GLN A 111 -3.93 -10.97 -22.09
C GLN A 111 -3.45 -11.56 -20.77
N ARG A 112 -2.79 -12.73 -20.80
CA ARG A 112 -2.19 -13.34 -19.60
C ARG A 112 -1.09 -12.48 -19.00
N LEU A 113 -0.24 -11.90 -19.85
CA LEU A 113 0.80 -10.97 -19.42
C LEU A 113 0.17 -9.76 -18.71
N TYR A 114 -0.85 -9.15 -19.30
CA TYR A 114 -1.51 -7.98 -18.71
C TYR A 114 -2.18 -8.31 -17.37
N ALA A 115 -2.86 -9.46 -17.26
CA ALA A 115 -3.44 -9.91 -16.00
C ALA A 115 -2.38 -10.09 -14.90
N ALA A 116 -1.24 -10.71 -15.23
CA ALA A 116 -0.14 -10.90 -14.27
C ALA A 116 0.47 -9.55 -13.81
N LEU A 117 0.63 -8.60 -14.73
CA LEU A 117 1.14 -7.26 -14.41
C LEU A 117 0.16 -6.47 -13.54
N GLU A 118 -1.14 -6.64 -13.75
CA GLU A 118 -2.19 -6.04 -12.93
C GLU A 118 -2.21 -6.62 -11.51
N GLU A 119 -2.11 -7.94 -11.37
CA GLU A 119 -1.98 -8.59 -10.06
C GLU A 119 -0.73 -8.10 -9.31
N GLN A 120 0.40 -8.01 -9.99
CA GLN A 120 1.62 -7.45 -9.42
C GLN A 120 1.41 -6.00 -8.96
N ALA A 121 0.74 -5.18 -9.76
CA ALA A 121 0.47 -3.79 -9.41
C ALA A 121 -0.42 -3.67 -8.17
N ARG A 122 -1.45 -4.53 -8.01
CA ARG A 122 -2.28 -4.56 -6.80
C ARG A 122 -1.50 -4.92 -5.54
N VAL A 123 -0.54 -5.84 -5.64
CA VAL A 123 0.30 -6.23 -4.50
C VAL A 123 1.21 -5.09 -4.07
N VAL A 124 1.80 -4.37 -5.03
CA VAL A 124 2.72 -3.26 -4.74
C VAL A 124 1.97 -1.98 -4.35
N HIS A 125 0.79 -1.75 -4.91
CA HIS A 125 -0.01 -0.55 -4.74
C HIS A 125 -1.43 -0.94 -4.27
N PRO A 126 -1.72 -0.87 -2.96
CA PRO A 126 -3.05 -1.19 -2.43
C PRO A 126 -4.16 -0.25 -2.96
N ASP A 127 -3.79 0.96 -3.36
CA ASP A 127 -4.68 1.97 -3.93
C ASP A 127 -4.86 1.83 -5.46
N TYR A 128 -4.33 0.76 -6.06
CA TYR A 128 -4.32 0.56 -7.51
C TYR A 128 -5.71 0.63 -8.14
N ASP A 129 -6.68 -0.12 -7.62
CA ASP A 129 -8.01 -0.23 -8.23
C ASP A 129 -8.75 1.13 -8.22
N GLU A 130 -8.61 1.91 -7.15
CA GLU A 130 -9.19 3.25 -7.06
C GLU A 130 -8.56 4.22 -8.06
N VAL A 131 -7.23 4.19 -8.19
CA VAL A 131 -6.49 5.00 -9.15
C VAL A 131 -6.83 4.59 -10.58
N PHE A 132 -7.00 3.29 -10.83
CA PHE A 132 -7.33 2.75 -12.14
C PHE A 132 -8.72 3.18 -12.62
N GLU A 133 -9.74 3.18 -11.75
CA GLU A 133 -11.08 3.67 -12.11
C GLU A 133 -11.06 5.15 -12.52
N GLU A 134 -10.25 5.99 -11.89
CA GLU A 134 -10.09 7.38 -12.32
C GLU A 134 -9.43 7.51 -13.69
N VAL A 135 -8.46 6.65 -13.98
CA VAL A 135 -7.80 6.59 -15.29
C VAL A 135 -8.77 6.13 -16.36
N LYS A 136 -9.61 5.13 -16.04
CA LYS A 136 -10.65 4.62 -16.94
C LYS A 136 -11.64 5.71 -17.30
N ALA A 137 -12.13 6.46 -16.31
CA ALA A 137 -13.00 7.61 -16.53
C ALA A 137 -12.32 8.70 -17.39
N ALA A 138 -11.03 8.97 -17.16
CA ALA A 138 -10.27 9.91 -17.99
C ALA A 138 -10.01 9.38 -19.42
N ALA A 139 -9.85 8.07 -19.58
CA ALA A 139 -9.61 7.42 -20.87
C ALA A 139 -10.86 7.43 -21.76
N GLU A 140 -12.07 7.40 -21.18
CA GLU A 140 -13.33 7.58 -21.92
C GLU A 140 -13.38 8.96 -22.61
N GLY A 141 -12.86 10.00 -21.95
CA GLY A 141 -12.77 11.35 -22.53
C GLY A 141 -11.54 11.58 -23.41
N ASN A 142 -10.50 10.76 -23.28
CA ASN A 142 -9.25 10.91 -24.02
C ASN A 142 -8.63 9.56 -24.42
N PRO A 143 -8.83 9.11 -25.67
CA PRO A 143 -8.30 7.82 -26.13
C PRO A 143 -6.77 7.77 -26.19
N ALA A 144 -6.07 8.91 -26.17
CA ALA A 144 -4.61 8.95 -26.12
C ALA A 144 -4.07 8.38 -24.80
N ILE A 145 -4.83 8.45 -23.71
CA ILE A 145 -4.46 7.85 -22.42
C ILE A 145 -4.39 6.33 -22.58
N GLN A 146 -5.40 5.73 -23.21
CA GLN A 146 -5.45 4.30 -23.46
C GLN A 146 -4.26 3.85 -24.32
N GLN A 147 -3.97 4.56 -25.42
CA GLN A 147 -2.82 4.26 -26.28
C GLN A 147 -1.49 4.37 -25.53
N ARG A 148 -1.33 5.38 -24.67
CA ARG A 148 -0.12 5.56 -23.85
C ARG A 148 0.07 4.43 -22.85
N ILE A 149 -1.02 3.94 -22.25
CA ILE A 149 -0.98 2.81 -21.31
C ILE A 149 -0.54 1.53 -22.04
N PHE A 150 -1.21 1.18 -23.13
CA PHE A 150 -0.93 -0.08 -23.84
C PHE A 150 0.36 -0.07 -24.67
N SER A 151 0.92 1.10 -24.98
CA SER A 151 2.25 1.22 -25.60
C SER A 151 3.40 1.16 -24.60
N SER A 152 3.10 1.21 -23.30
CA SER A 152 4.12 1.13 -22.26
C SER A 152 4.57 -0.32 -22.02
N ALA A 153 5.80 -0.49 -21.52
CA ALA A 153 6.33 -1.81 -21.19
C ALA A 153 5.54 -2.51 -20.07
N ASN A 154 4.95 -1.74 -19.15
CA ASN A 154 4.08 -2.25 -18.10
C ASN A 154 2.79 -1.41 -18.05
N PRO A 155 1.71 -1.85 -18.71
CA PRO A 155 0.46 -1.10 -18.77
C PRO A 155 -0.17 -0.88 -17.41
N ALA A 156 -0.10 -1.84 -16.49
CA ALA A 156 -0.66 -1.68 -15.15
C ALA A 156 0.05 -0.53 -14.40
N LEU A 157 1.38 -0.56 -14.38
CA LEU A 157 2.15 0.48 -13.71
C LEU A 157 2.00 1.85 -14.40
N ALA A 158 1.92 1.89 -15.73
CA ALA A 158 1.67 3.13 -16.46
C ALA A 158 0.29 3.72 -16.16
N ALA A 159 -0.75 2.87 -16.08
CA ALA A 159 -2.08 3.30 -15.67
C ALA A 159 -2.03 3.92 -14.27
N TYR A 160 -1.37 3.26 -13.30
CA TYR A 160 -1.21 3.81 -11.95
C TYR A 160 -0.50 5.17 -11.92
N GLN A 161 0.60 5.31 -12.66
CA GLN A 161 1.34 6.57 -12.74
C GLN A 161 0.50 7.70 -13.36
N ILE A 162 -0.21 7.41 -14.44
CA ILE A 162 -1.10 8.38 -15.08
C ILE A 162 -2.23 8.76 -14.14
N GLY A 163 -2.80 7.80 -13.41
CA GLY A 163 -3.86 8.07 -12.44
C GLY A 163 -3.40 8.93 -11.28
N LYS A 164 -2.18 8.71 -10.76
CA LYS A 164 -1.57 9.62 -9.78
C LYS A 164 -1.41 11.03 -10.31
N GLN A 165 -0.90 11.16 -11.54
CA GLN A 165 -0.78 12.47 -12.19
C GLN A 165 -2.15 13.14 -12.33
N LEU A 166 -3.18 12.40 -12.75
CA LEU A 166 -4.55 12.92 -12.87
C LEU A 166 -5.11 13.37 -11.51
N ARG A 167 -4.87 12.62 -10.44
CA ARG A 167 -5.24 13.02 -9.07
C ARG A 167 -4.55 14.32 -8.67
N GLU A 168 -3.26 14.45 -8.95
CA GLU A 168 -2.51 15.69 -8.68
C GLU A 168 -3.04 16.86 -9.50
N PHE A 169 -3.34 16.67 -10.79
CA PHE A 169 -3.95 17.70 -11.61
C PHE A 169 -5.31 18.14 -11.09
N LYS A 170 -6.19 17.20 -10.70
CA LYS A 170 -7.48 17.52 -10.06
C LYS A 170 -7.32 18.28 -8.75
N ARG A 171 -6.32 17.95 -7.93
CA ARG A 171 -6.01 18.71 -6.70
C ARG A 171 -5.56 20.14 -7.02
N MET A 172 -4.77 20.31 -8.08
CA MET A 172 -4.28 21.62 -8.52
C MET A 172 -5.35 22.48 -9.22
N GLU A 173 -6.45 21.89 -9.71
CA GLU A 173 -7.57 22.65 -10.30
C GLU A 173 -8.20 23.65 -9.31
N ASP A 174 -8.06 23.42 -8.00
CA ASP A 174 -8.44 24.35 -6.92
C ASP A 174 -7.19 24.92 -6.20
N PRO A 175 -6.51 25.94 -6.75
CA PRO A 175 -5.25 26.46 -6.18
C PRO A 175 -5.36 26.95 -4.74
N VAL A 176 -6.54 27.43 -4.33
CA VAL A 176 -6.78 27.95 -2.97
C VAL A 176 -6.81 26.81 -1.96
N LYS A 177 -7.51 25.72 -2.26
CA LYS A 177 -7.56 24.54 -1.38
C LYS A 177 -6.20 23.86 -1.32
N TYR A 178 -5.55 23.71 -2.47
CA TYR A 178 -4.23 23.10 -2.55
C TYR A 178 -3.17 23.84 -1.72
N ARG A 179 -3.17 25.19 -1.76
CA ARG A 179 -2.28 25.99 -0.90
C ARG A 179 -2.59 25.81 0.58
N ALA A 180 -3.87 25.79 0.96
CA ALA A 180 -4.27 25.59 2.36
C ALA A 180 -3.87 24.21 2.89
N GLU A 181 -4.02 23.15 2.07
CA GLU A 181 -3.57 21.79 2.38
C GLU A 181 -2.05 21.74 2.56
N ILE A 182 -1.29 22.32 1.64
CA ILE A 182 0.18 22.41 1.76
C ILE A 182 0.59 23.17 3.02
N GLU A 183 -0.04 24.31 3.32
CA GLU A 183 0.27 25.08 4.53
C GLU A 183 0.00 24.28 5.80
N ALA A 184 -1.10 23.50 5.83
CA ALA A 184 -1.41 22.62 6.95
C ALA A 184 -0.40 21.47 7.08
N GLU A 185 -0.03 20.83 5.98
CA GLU A 185 1.02 19.79 5.96
C GLU A 185 2.38 20.34 6.40
N VAL A 186 2.74 21.55 5.98
CA VAL A 186 3.99 22.20 6.37
C VAL A 186 3.99 22.54 7.85
N ARG A 187 2.88 23.07 8.41
CA ARG A 187 2.78 23.34 9.85
C ARG A 187 2.92 22.08 10.68
N THR A 188 2.22 21.00 10.30
CA THR A 188 2.31 19.73 11.02
C THR A 188 3.71 19.11 10.96
N LYS A 189 4.39 19.18 9.80
CA LYS A 189 5.80 18.76 9.67
C LYS A 189 6.73 19.61 10.53
N LEU A 190 6.56 20.94 10.52
CA LEU A 190 7.37 21.84 11.34
C LEU A 190 7.16 21.62 12.84
N GLU A 191 5.93 21.42 13.30
CA GLU A 191 5.64 21.09 14.70
C GLU A 191 6.26 19.74 15.10
N ALA A 192 6.19 18.73 14.23
CA ALA A 192 6.83 17.45 14.47
C ALA A 192 8.36 17.56 14.52
N GLU A 193 8.98 18.32 13.62
CA GLU A 193 10.42 18.59 13.62
C GLU A 193 10.87 19.39 14.85
N LEU A 194 10.13 20.42 15.24
CA LEU A 194 10.41 21.19 16.46
C LEU A 194 10.31 20.30 17.69
N LYS A 195 9.27 19.48 17.80
CA LYS A 195 9.10 18.54 18.92
C LYS A 195 10.21 17.49 18.95
N ALA A 196 10.60 16.93 17.79
CA ALA A 196 11.73 16.00 17.70
C ALA A 196 13.05 16.67 18.11
N LYS A 197 13.26 17.92 17.71
CA LYS A 197 14.45 18.71 18.06
C LYS A 197 14.48 19.07 19.55
N GLU A 198 13.33 19.41 20.14
CA GLU A 198 13.19 19.67 21.57
C GLU A 198 13.43 18.40 22.39
N GLN A 199 12.89 17.26 21.97
CA GLN A 199 13.16 15.97 22.60
C GLN A 199 14.63 15.57 22.49
N ALA A 200 15.26 15.78 21.34
CA ALA A 200 16.69 15.53 21.16
C ALA A 200 17.54 16.44 22.04
N ARG A 201 17.16 17.72 22.18
CA ARG A 201 17.83 18.67 23.07
C ARG A 201 17.66 18.31 24.54
N ALA A 202 16.43 17.96 24.97
CA ALA A 202 16.16 17.52 26.33
C ALA A 202 16.91 16.23 26.69
N ALA A 203 17.00 15.28 25.75
CA ALA A 203 17.79 14.07 25.92
C ALA A 203 19.30 14.37 26.02
N ALA A 204 19.80 15.31 25.21
CA ALA A 204 21.19 15.76 25.29
C ALA A 204 21.47 16.47 26.62
N ASP A 205 20.60 17.36 27.07
CA ASP A 205 20.73 18.09 28.34
C ASP A 205 20.66 17.14 29.55
N ALA A 206 19.81 16.11 29.51
CA ALA A 206 19.75 15.06 30.54
C ALA A 206 20.98 14.14 30.55
N ALA A 207 21.69 14.02 29.42
CA ALA A 207 22.92 13.25 29.31
C ALA A 207 24.16 14.04 29.79
N ILE A 208 24.05 15.36 29.97
CA ILE A 208 25.11 16.18 30.55
C ILE A 208 25.13 15.95 32.07
N PRO A 209 26.24 15.48 32.65
CA PRO A 209 26.34 15.30 34.10
C PRO A 209 26.17 16.64 34.83
N PRO A 210 25.53 16.67 36.00
CA PRO A 210 25.27 17.91 36.73
C PRO A 210 26.59 18.61 37.08
N ASP A 211 26.75 19.84 36.60
CA ASP A 211 27.91 20.67 36.91
C ASP A 211 27.95 20.99 38.42
N MET A 212 29.15 21.03 39.00
CA MET A 212 29.39 21.34 40.41
C MET A 212 28.83 22.73 40.81
N THR A 213 28.66 23.62 39.83
CA THR A 213 28.02 24.93 40.00
C THR A 213 26.52 24.83 40.35
N GLN A 214 25.77 23.88 39.76
CA GLN A 214 24.35 23.62 40.04
C GLN A 214 24.16 23.02 41.44
N SER A 215 25.07 22.14 41.87
CA SER A 215 25.01 21.53 43.21
C SER A 215 25.20 22.53 44.36
N ARG A 216 25.92 23.63 44.13
CA ARG A 216 26.17 24.69 45.12
C ARG A 216 24.96 25.63 45.30
N ASN A 217 24.13 25.80 44.26
CA ASN A 217 22.88 26.58 44.33
C ASN A 217 21.65 25.76 44.74
N ALA A 218 21.65 24.44 44.55
CA ALA A 218 20.55 23.56 44.96
C ALA A 218 20.31 23.54 46.49
N ALA A 219 21.32 23.88 47.29
CA ALA A 219 21.22 24.02 48.74
C ALA A 219 20.68 25.39 49.21
N GLY A 220 20.31 26.30 48.29
CA GLY A 220 19.77 27.63 48.63
C GLY A 220 20.75 28.56 49.35
N GLN A 221 22.04 28.24 49.34
CA GLN A 221 23.06 28.97 50.12
C GLN A 221 23.65 30.19 49.41
N PHE A 222 23.23 30.48 48.18
CA PHE A 222 23.63 31.69 47.47
C PHE A 222 22.38 32.37 46.89
N ALA A 223 21.74 33.20 47.70
CA ALA A 223 20.91 34.28 47.18
C ALA A 223 21.88 35.44 46.86
N PRO A 224 21.98 35.91 45.61
CA PRO A 224 22.62 37.20 45.36
C PRO A 224 21.84 38.23 46.17
N SER A 225 22.48 38.89 47.14
CA SER A 225 21.90 40.07 47.73
C SER A 225 21.79 41.10 46.60
N ASP A 226 20.59 41.69 46.42
CA ASP A 226 20.35 42.89 45.58
C ASP A 226 21.09 44.14 46.12
N SER A 227 22.25 43.95 46.72
CA SER A 227 23.21 45.02 46.97
C SER A 227 24.02 45.18 45.70
N ASP A 228 23.73 46.25 44.96
CA ASP A 228 24.51 46.70 43.82
C ASP A 228 26.01 46.67 44.17
N VAL A 229 26.69 45.61 43.74
CA VAL A 229 28.16 45.46 43.83
C VAL A 229 28.85 46.65 43.16
N PHE A 230 28.15 47.32 42.24
CA PHE A 230 28.57 48.56 41.61
C PHE A 230 28.54 49.77 42.55
N ASP A 231 27.56 49.90 43.45
CA ASP A 231 27.46 51.05 44.36
C ASP A 231 28.49 51.00 45.49
N ASP A 232 28.93 49.80 45.89
CA ASP A 232 29.96 49.59 46.90
C ASP A 232 31.39 49.85 46.36
N LEU A 233 31.56 49.82 45.03
CA LEU A 233 32.86 50.02 44.39
C LEU A 233 33.21 51.50 44.15
N PHE A 234 32.20 52.38 44.06
CA PHE A 234 32.36 53.79 43.67
C PHE A 234 32.00 54.81 44.75
N ASN A 235 31.50 54.39 45.91
CA ASN A 235 31.37 55.28 47.08
C ASN A 235 32.65 55.27 47.94
N LYS A 236 33.57 56.18 47.62
CA LYS A 236 34.65 56.64 48.50
C LYS A 236 34.74 58.15 48.50
#